data_AF-E6V0A6-F1
#
_entry.id   AF-E6V0A6-F1
#
_cell.length_a   1.000
_cell.length_b   1.000
_cell.length_c   1.000
_cell.angle_alpha   90.00
_cell.angle_beta   90.00
_cell.angle_gamma   90.00
#
_symmetry.space_group_name_H-M   'P 1'
#
loop_
_entity.id
_entity.type
_entity.pdbx_description
1 polymer ?
#
loop_
_entity_poly.entity_id
_entity_poly.type
_entity_poly.pdbx_seq_one_letter_code
_entity_poly.pdbx_strand_id
1 'polypeptide(L)'
;MAGAAVLAILAGWWLVDGLPPADAPETVVATSTITATAPGGAMPATAQPIGDARPAPDAMLNPSLILIFESALAEAQATGKAAFMAMAPALLAKRLPAELVARAMGLLERYIDMQEAMQALPPPEAGDPASLLKTIEARAEVRRRYFAPEEIEGLFGDEIRQDALMADKMAIARDANLTPGEREAAAKRSEEALLTPEQREQRRAFTAQVDVQRQTDAMDARGASAQERFAERSTAYGYEAARQLAALDQENQDWNSRLDQYANAPPDQQAQLRESLFNERERLRLSGALALRSARPVPTAAGRTPGRSPS
;
A
#
# COMPACT_ATOMS: atom_id res chain seq x y z
N MET A 1 -7.52 -47.52 15.31
CA MET A 1 -8.47 -46.42 15.61
C MET A 1 -7.70 -45.13 15.40
N ALA A 2 -7.70 -44.62 14.16
CA ALA A 2 -6.99 -43.41 13.76
C ALA A 2 -7.88 -42.64 12.79
N GLY A 3 -7.98 -41.33 12.96
CA GLY A 3 -8.75 -40.45 12.09
C GLY A 3 -9.41 -39.29 12.83
N ALA A 4 -8.61 -38.43 13.45
CA ALA A 4 -9.01 -37.08 13.86
C ALA A 4 -8.27 -36.08 12.96
N ALA A 5 -9.00 -35.22 12.25
CA ALA A 5 -8.47 -34.06 11.53
C ALA A 5 -9.61 -33.02 11.50
N VAL A 6 -9.73 -32.19 12.54
CA VAL A 6 -9.20 -30.82 12.62
C VAL A 6 -9.70 -29.94 11.46
N LEU A 7 -10.91 -29.41 11.62
CA LEU A 7 -11.40 -28.22 10.91
C LEU A 7 -11.12 -26.98 11.78
N ALA A 8 -9.84 -26.69 11.98
CA ALA A 8 -9.40 -25.46 12.63
C ALA A 8 -8.07 -25.04 12.00
N ILE A 9 -8.13 -24.00 11.17
CA ILE A 9 -7.25 -22.81 11.10
C ILE A 9 -7.67 -22.07 9.83
N LEU A 10 -8.55 -21.07 9.98
CA LEU A 10 -8.68 -19.96 9.05
C LEU A 10 -8.45 -18.69 9.85
N ALA A 11 -7.18 -18.31 9.96
CA ALA A 11 -6.67 -16.96 10.19
C ALA A 11 -5.17 -17.06 10.50
N GLY A 12 -4.32 -16.39 9.73
CA GLY A 12 -2.98 -16.02 10.20
C GLY A 12 -1.78 -16.59 9.46
N TRP A 13 -1.69 -16.43 8.13
CA TRP A 13 -0.43 -16.61 7.39
C TRP A 13 0.08 -15.33 6.71
N TRP A 14 -0.31 -14.15 7.20
CA TRP A 14 0.20 -12.86 6.72
C TRP A 14 0.67 -11.92 7.85
N LEU A 15 1.08 -12.49 8.98
CA LEU A 15 1.76 -11.73 10.04
C LEU A 15 3.16 -12.29 10.30
N VAL A 16 4.06 -12.13 9.32
CA VAL A 16 5.51 -12.09 9.57
C VAL A 16 6.09 -10.91 8.78
N ASP A 17 6.55 -9.95 9.59
CA ASP A 17 7.38 -8.76 9.32
C ASP A 17 6.93 -7.69 8.31
N GLY A 18 6.56 -6.54 8.87
CA GLY A 18 6.36 -5.30 8.14
C GLY A 18 5.37 -4.31 8.73
N LEU A 19 5.00 -4.40 10.02
CA LEU A 19 4.24 -3.34 10.69
C LEU A 19 5.18 -2.16 10.98
N PRO A 20 4.88 -0.93 10.51
CA PRO A 20 5.54 0.27 11.02
C PRO A 20 5.21 0.43 12.52
N PRO A 21 6.12 0.99 13.34
CA PRO A 21 5.91 1.12 14.78
C PRO A 21 4.62 1.88 15.10
N ALA A 22 3.87 1.31 16.04
CA ALA A 22 2.68 1.88 16.63
C ALA A 22 3.03 3.13 17.45
N ASP A 23 3.04 4.30 16.80
CA ASP A 23 2.98 5.62 17.42
C ASP A 23 2.69 6.72 16.36
N ALA A 24 1.57 6.57 15.64
CA ALA A 24 1.02 7.65 14.82
C ALA A 24 -0.25 8.21 15.50
N PRO A 25 -0.33 9.52 15.81
CA PRO A 25 -1.49 10.09 16.48
C PRO A 25 -2.71 10.10 15.56
N GLU A 26 -3.83 9.57 16.07
CA GLU A 26 -5.15 9.60 15.45
C GLU A 26 -5.54 11.05 15.12
N THR A 27 -5.68 11.35 13.83
CA THR A 27 -6.30 12.60 13.35
C THR A 27 -7.68 12.28 12.80
N VAL A 28 -8.69 12.79 13.51
CA VAL A 28 -10.11 12.72 13.17
C VAL A 28 -10.35 13.43 11.84
N VAL A 29 -10.77 12.70 10.81
CA VAL A 29 -11.23 13.28 9.55
C VAL A 29 -12.76 13.43 9.61
N ALA A 30 -13.21 14.67 9.65
CA ALA A 30 -14.63 15.02 9.56
C ALA A 30 -15.14 14.81 8.12
N THR A 31 -16.14 13.96 7.95
CA THR A 31 -16.84 13.73 6.68
C THR A 31 -17.79 14.90 6.41
N SER A 32 -17.42 15.80 5.50
CA SER A 32 -18.36 16.79 4.95
C SER A 32 -19.12 16.16 3.78
N THR A 33 -20.41 15.94 3.97
CA THR A 33 -21.36 15.57 2.93
C THR A 33 -21.65 16.78 2.04
N ILE A 34 -21.40 16.65 0.74
CA ILE A 34 -21.82 17.66 -0.25
C ILE A 34 -23.08 17.14 -0.93
N THR A 35 -24.21 17.77 -0.59
CA THR A 35 -25.51 17.55 -1.24
C THR A 35 -25.57 18.37 -2.52
N ALA A 36 -25.53 17.72 -3.68
CA ALA A 36 -25.76 18.37 -4.97
C ALA A 36 -27.20 18.10 -5.44
N THR A 37 -28.05 19.11 -5.31
CA THR A 37 -29.41 19.17 -5.86
C THR A 37 -29.34 19.54 -7.35
N ALA A 38 -29.96 18.76 -8.24
CA ALA A 38 -30.21 19.15 -9.62
C ALA A 38 -31.72 19.03 -9.94
N PRO A 39 -32.32 20.00 -10.66
CA PRO A 39 -33.74 19.96 -11.02
C PRO A 39 -33.99 19.20 -12.33
N GLY A 40 -35.24 18.80 -12.51
CA GLY A 40 -35.68 17.82 -13.49
C GLY A 40 -35.73 18.27 -14.96
N GLY A 41 -35.87 17.26 -15.82
CA GLY A 41 -36.18 17.34 -17.24
C GLY A 41 -36.48 15.94 -17.76
N ALA A 42 -37.77 15.62 -17.93
CA ALA A 42 -38.25 14.35 -18.45
C ALA A 42 -38.48 14.38 -19.97
N MET A 43 -38.51 13.18 -20.56
CA MET A 43 -38.98 12.76 -21.90
C MET A 43 -37.88 12.39 -22.92
N PRO A 44 -38.17 11.51 -23.91
CA PRO A 44 -38.50 10.11 -23.73
C PRO A 44 -37.59 9.20 -24.58
N ALA A 45 -37.65 7.89 -24.29
CA ALA A 45 -36.88 6.85 -24.97
C ALA A 45 -37.20 6.75 -26.47
N THR A 46 -36.16 6.75 -27.29
CA THR A 46 -36.19 6.15 -28.63
C THR A 46 -35.28 4.93 -28.62
N ALA A 47 -35.88 3.76 -28.80
CA ALA A 47 -35.17 2.49 -28.94
C ALA A 47 -34.45 2.47 -30.29
N GLN A 48 -33.14 2.22 -30.26
CA GLN A 48 -32.32 1.90 -31.43
C GLN A 48 -31.56 0.59 -31.17
N PRO A 49 -31.17 -0.13 -32.25
CA PRO A 49 -31.25 -1.58 -32.32
C PRO A 49 -30.11 -2.27 -31.57
N ILE A 50 -30.37 -3.54 -31.22
CA ILE A 50 -29.43 -4.49 -30.63
C ILE A 50 -28.28 -4.70 -31.63
N GLY A 51 -27.21 -3.93 -31.46
CA GLY A 51 -25.90 -4.21 -32.03
C GLY A 51 -25.11 -4.98 -30.97
N ASP A 52 -24.48 -6.08 -31.38
CA ASP A 52 -23.65 -7.01 -30.61
C ASP A 52 -23.09 -6.42 -29.31
N ALA A 53 -23.92 -6.48 -28.26
CA ALA A 53 -23.53 -6.05 -26.94
C ALA A 53 -22.56 -7.12 -26.45
N ARG A 54 -21.27 -6.79 -26.38
CA ARG A 54 -20.40 -7.46 -25.42
C ARG A 54 -21.18 -7.49 -24.11
N PRO A 55 -21.37 -8.68 -23.49
CA PRO A 55 -22.10 -8.75 -22.23
C PRO A 55 -21.46 -7.75 -21.27
N ALA A 56 -22.29 -6.89 -20.68
CA ALA A 56 -21.83 -5.96 -19.66
C ALA A 56 -21.08 -6.76 -18.57
N PRO A 57 -20.02 -6.20 -17.97
CA PRO A 57 -19.30 -6.88 -16.90
C PRO A 57 -20.31 -7.36 -15.87
N ASP A 58 -20.26 -8.66 -15.59
CA ASP A 58 -21.18 -9.26 -14.67
C ASP A 58 -20.92 -8.73 -13.25
N ALA A 59 -21.82 -7.88 -12.78
CA ALA A 59 -21.67 -7.17 -11.50
C ALA A 59 -21.49 -8.10 -10.29
N MET A 60 -21.89 -9.38 -10.39
CA MET A 60 -21.70 -10.36 -9.33
C MET A 60 -20.25 -10.86 -9.24
N LEU A 61 -19.50 -10.85 -10.36
CA LEU A 61 -18.09 -11.26 -10.41
C LEU A 61 -17.20 -10.11 -9.97
N ASN A 62 -17.05 -9.97 -8.66
CA ASN A 62 -16.14 -9.03 -8.03
C ASN A 62 -15.51 -9.66 -6.78
N PRO A 63 -14.39 -9.10 -6.25
CA PRO A 63 -13.70 -9.68 -5.10
C PRO A 63 -14.54 -9.77 -3.81
N SER A 64 -15.59 -8.96 -3.67
CA SER A 64 -16.47 -9.02 -2.48
C SER A 64 -17.26 -10.32 -2.41
N LEU A 65 -17.49 -11.01 -3.53
CA LEU A 65 -18.16 -12.31 -3.51
C LEU A 65 -17.33 -13.37 -2.77
N ILE A 66 -16.01 -13.35 -2.93
CA ILE A 66 -15.11 -14.25 -2.18
C ILE A 66 -15.17 -13.94 -0.68
N LEU A 67 -15.19 -12.66 -0.30
CA LEU A 67 -15.34 -12.27 1.12
C LEU A 67 -16.69 -12.74 1.71
N ILE A 68 -17.75 -12.73 0.90
CA ILE A 68 -19.05 -13.29 1.32
C ILE A 68 -18.96 -14.80 1.52
N PHE A 69 -18.27 -15.52 0.64
CA PHE A 69 -18.04 -16.97 0.78
C PHE A 69 -17.24 -17.30 2.04
N GLU A 70 -16.13 -16.60 2.27
CA GLU A 70 -15.30 -16.75 3.47
C GLU A 70 -16.09 -16.44 4.75
N SER A 71 -16.89 -15.37 4.74
CA SER A 71 -17.75 -15.04 5.88
C SER A 71 -18.81 -16.10 6.14
N ALA A 72 -19.41 -16.67 5.10
CA ALA A 72 -20.38 -17.77 5.23
C ALA A 72 -19.72 -19.05 5.77
N LEU A 73 -18.52 -19.40 5.28
CA LEU A 73 -17.74 -20.54 5.77
C LEU A 73 -17.43 -20.39 7.27
N ALA A 74 -16.95 -19.22 7.68
CA ALA A 74 -16.67 -18.92 9.09
C ALA A 74 -17.92 -18.96 9.98
N GLU A 75 -19.05 -18.44 9.49
CA GLU A 75 -20.31 -18.41 10.24
C GLU A 75 -20.93 -19.81 10.39
N ALA A 76 -20.82 -20.66 9.37
CA ALA A 76 -21.43 -21.98 9.36
C ALA A 76 -20.85 -22.92 10.42
N GLN A 77 -19.53 -22.81 10.69
CA GLN A 77 -18.78 -23.71 11.58
C GLN A 77 -19.09 -25.20 11.32
N ALA A 78 -19.38 -25.54 10.05
CA ALA A 78 -19.84 -26.87 9.67
C ALA A 78 -18.67 -27.86 9.67
N THR A 79 -18.91 -29.09 10.11
CA THR A 79 -17.88 -30.15 10.21
C THR A 79 -17.63 -30.91 8.90
N GLY A 80 -17.98 -30.32 7.75
CA GLY A 80 -17.70 -30.88 6.42
C GLY A 80 -18.50 -30.22 5.29
N LYS A 81 -18.07 -30.45 4.04
CA LYS A 81 -18.64 -29.81 2.83
C LYS A 81 -20.15 -30.01 2.71
N ALA A 82 -20.66 -31.23 2.92
CA ALA A 82 -22.09 -31.50 2.78
C ALA A 82 -22.95 -30.73 3.79
N ALA A 83 -22.50 -30.67 5.05
CA ALA A 83 -23.19 -29.90 6.09
C ALA A 83 -23.15 -28.40 5.79
N PHE A 84 -22.00 -27.88 5.34
CA PHE A 84 -21.86 -26.49 4.91
C PHE A 84 -22.80 -26.16 3.74
N MET A 85 -22.81 -26.96 2.68
CA MET A 85 -23.62 -26.71 1.49
C MET A 85 -25.13 -26.74 1.78
N ALA A 86 -25.57 -27.49 2.79
CA ALA A 86 -26.97 -27.46 3.25
C ALA A 86 -27.34 -26.13 3.94
N MET A 87 -26.38 -25.47 4.61
CA MET A 87 -26.56 -24.20 5.31
C MET A 87 -26.31 -22.98 4.42
N ALA A 88 -25.46 -23.14 3.39
CA ALA A 88 -24.96 -22.06 2.55
C ALA A 88 -26.04 -21.17 1.92
N PRO A 89 -27.18 -21.67 1.38
CA PRO A 89 -28.20 -20.81 0.78
C PRO A 89 -28.74 -19.75 1.76
N ALA A 90 -29.00 -20.14 3.01
CA ALA A 90 -29.50 -19.24 4.04
C ALA A 90 -28.44 -18.22 4.49
N LEU A 91 -27.16 -18.61 4.52
CA LEU A 91 -26.04 -17.73 4.88
C LEU A 91 -25.75 -16.70 3.79
N LEU A 92 -25.83 -17.12 2.52
CA LEU A 92 -25.67 -16.25 1.36
C LEU A 92 -26.82 -15.24 1.26
N ALA A 93 -28.07 -15.67 1.50
CA ALA A 93 -29.24 -14.80 1.45
C ALA A 93 -29.22 -13.64 2.46
N LYS A 94 -28.34 -13.68 3.47
CA LYS A 94 -28.12 -12.55 4.40
C LYS A 94 -27.35 -11.40 3.77
N ARG A 95 -26.61 -11.65 2.68
CA ARG A 95 -25.61 -10.74 2.09
C ARG A 95 -25.82 -10.53 0.60
N LEU A 96 -26.55 -11.43 -0.06
CA LEU A 96 -26.83 -11.39 -1.49
C LEU A 96 -28.35 -11.24 -1.75
N PRO A 97 -28.72 -10.49 -2.80
CA PRO A 97 -30.07 -10.51 -3.34
C PRO A 97 -30.53 -11.94 -3.68
N ALA A 98 -31.82 -12.22 -3.48
CA ALA A 98 -32.38 -13.56 -3.61
C ALA A 98 -32.17 -14.17 -5.02
N GLU A 99 -32.22 -13.33 -6.06
CA GLU A 99 -32.01 -13.71 -7.45
C GLU A 99 -30.57 -14.15 -7.74
N LEU A 100 -29.59 -13.73 -6.93
CA LEU A 100 -28.18 -14.08 -7.11
C LEU A 100 -27.78 -15.33 -6.31
N VAL A 101 -28.54 -15.73 -5.29
CA VAL A 101 -28.16 -16.84 -4.39
C VAL A 101 -27.94 -18.14 -5.14
N ALA A 102 -28.86 -18.52 -6.04
CA ALA A 102 -28.75 -19.77 -6.79
C ALA A 102 -27.48 -19.81 -7.66
N ARG A 103 -27.13 -18.66 -8.24
CA ARG A 103 -25.92 -18.53 -9.06
C ARG A 103 -24.65 -18.54 -8.22
N ALA A 104 -24.66 -17.83 -7.09
CA ALA A 104 -23.56 -17.79 -6.13
C ALA A 104 -23.28 -19.17 -5.52
N MET A 105 -24.30 -20.01 -5.32
CA MET A 105 -24.13 -21.40 -4.87
C MET A 105 -23.26 -22.23 -5.83
N GLY A 106 -23.45 -22.07 -7.14
CA GLY A 106 -22.62 -22.77 -8.14
C GLY A 106 -21.17 -22.32 -8.14
N LEU A 107 -20.90 -21.04 -7.83
CA LEU A 107 -19.54 -20.52 -7.66
C LEU A 107 -18.92 -20.95 -6.33
N LEU A 108 -19.70 -20.96 -5.25
CA LEU A 108 -19.27 -21.37 -3.92
C LEU A 108 -18.81 -22.83 -3.89
N GLU A 109 -19.53 -23.72 -4.58
CA GLU A 109 -19.13 -25.13 -4.65
C GLU A 109 -17.75 -25.29 -5.31
N ARG A 110 -17.56 -24.66 -6.48
CA ARG A 110 -16.27 -24.67 -7.20
C ARG A 110 -15.16 -23.98 -6.39
N TYR A 111 -15.51 -22.95 -5.64
CA TYR A 111 -14.60 -22.24 -4.76
C TYR A 111 -14.06 -23.15 -3.64
N ILE A 112 -14.92 -23.92 -2.99
CA ILE A 112 -14.51 -24.88 -1.95
C ILE A 112 -13.59 -25.95 -2.54
N ASP A 113 -13.96 -26.53 -3.68
CA ASP A 113 -13.13 -27.55 -4.34
C ASP A 113 -11.78 -27.00 -4.79
N MET A 114 -11.75 -25.75 -5.26
CA MET A 114 -10.52 -25.03 -5.58
C MET A 114 -9.66 -24.84 -4.33
N GLN A 115 -10.23 -24.45 -3.19
CA GLN A 115 -9.48 -24.25 -1.94
C GLN A 115 -8.88 -25.57 -1.43
N GLU A 116 -9.63 -26.68 -1.49
CA GLU A 116 -9.09 -28.02 -1.18
C GLU A 116 -7.92 -28.39 -2.10
N ALA A 117 -8.05 -28.13 -3.41
CA ALA A 117 -6.97 -28.37 -4.36
C ALA A 117 -5.75 -27.47 -4.13
N MET A 118 -5.95 -26.22 -3.72
CA MET A 118 -4.86 -25.29 -3.37
C MET A 118 -4.09 -25.74 -2.13
N GLN A 119 -4.76 -26.33 -1.13
CA GLN A 119 -4.09 -26.84 0.08
C GLN A 119 -3.15 -28.03 -0.20
N ALA A 120 -3.39 -28.76 -1.30
CA ALA A 120 -2.52 -29.85 -1.73
C ALA A 120 -1.22 -29.37 -2.41
N LEU A 121 -1.10 -28.07 -2.71
CA LEU A 121 0.12 -27.52 -3.32
C LEU A 121 1.24 -27.39 -2.29
N PRO A 122 2.51 -27.65 -2.69
CA PRO A 122 3.64 -27.42 -1.80
C PRO A 122 3.81 -25.93 -1.49
N PRO A 123 4.14 -25.56 -0.24
CA PRO A 123 4.46 -24.18 0.10
C PRO A 123 5.75 -23.72 -0.60
N PRO A 124 5.92 -22.42 -0.87
CA PRO A 124 7.15 -21.90 -1.45
C PRO A 124 8.30 -22.04 -0.45
N GLU A 125 9.52 -22.23 -0.96
CA GLU A 125 10.73 -22.25 -0.15
C GLU A 125 11.05 -20.83 0.35
N ALA A 126 11.27 -20.70 1.65
CA ALA A 126 11.50 -19.40 2.28
C ALA A 126 12.73 -18.70 1.69
N GLY A 127 12.52 -17.49 1.16
CA GLY A 127 13.59 -16.68 0.60
C GLY A 127 14.07 -17.08 -0.79
N ASP A 128 13.44 -18.05 -1.48
CA ASP A 128 13.71 -18.37 -2.88
C ASP A 128 12.66 -17.77 -3.84
N PRO A 129 13.01 -16.75 -4.64
CA PRO A 129 12.11 -16.15 -5.62
C PRO A 129 11.66 -17.13 -6.71
N ALA A 130 12.52 -18.08 -7.10
CA ALA A 130 12.16 -19.05 -8.13
C ALA A 130 11.10 -20.02 -7.64
N SER A 131 11.21 -20.48 -6.39
CA SER A 131 10.17 -21.27 -5.71
C SER A 131 8.86 -20.49 -5.58
N LEU A 132 8.91 -19.20 -5.20
CA LEU A 132 7.72 -18.35 -5.13
C LEU A 132 7.00 -18.24 -6.48
N LEU A 133 7.73 -17.99 -7.56
CA LEU A 133 7.15 -17.91 -8.91
C LEU A 133 6.48 -19.23 -9.32
N LYS A 134 7.11 -20.38 -9.03
CA LYS A 134 6.50 -21.69 -9.28
C LYS A 134 5.20 -21.89 -8.50
N THR A 135 5.15 -21.47 -7.23
CA THR A 135 3.93 -21.54 -6.42
C THR A 135 2.82 -20.66 -7.01
N ILE A 136 3.15 -19.44 -7.45
CA ILE A 136 2.18 -18.54 -8.10
C ILE A 136 1.61 -19.20 -9.37
N GLU A 137 2.46 -19.77 -10.22
CA GLU A 137 2.03 -20.47 -11.44
C GLU A 137 1.17 -21.70 -11.13
N ALA A 138 1.55 -22.51 -10.14
CA ALA A 138 0.76 -23.66 -9.71
C ALA A 138 -0.63 -23.27 -9.20
N ARG A 139 -0.74 -22.19 -8.42
CA ARG A 139 -2.03 -21.65 -7.97
C ARG A 139 -2.86 -21.13 -9.14
N ALA A 140 -2.24 -20.52 -10.14
CA ALA A 140 -2.93 -20.08 -11.35
C ALA A 140 -3.50 -21.26 -12.16
N GLU A 141 -2.75 -22.35 -12.29
CA GLU A 141 -3.21 -23.60 -12.90
C GLU A 141 -4.40 -24.21 -12.14
N VAL A 142 -4.36 -24.20 -10.81
CA VAL A 142 -5.51 -24.65 -10.00
C VAL A 142 -6.74 -23.78 -10.30
N ARG A 143 -6.63 -22.44 -10.28
CA ARG A 143 -7.76 -21.55 -10.60
C ARG A 143 -8.36 -21.84 -11.97
N ARG A 144 -7.52 -22.06 -13.01
CA ARG A 144 -7.94 -22.39 -14.38
C ARG A 144 -8.75 -23.69 -14.50
N ARG A 145 -8.63 -24.62 -13.55
CA ARG A 145 -9.41 -25.87 -13.54
C ARG A 145 -10.85 -25.67 -13.05
N TYR A 146 -11.10 -24.64 -12.24
CA TYR A 146 -12.38 -24.44 -11.55
C TYR A 146 -13.18 -23.25 -12.07
N PHE A 147 -12.53 -22.27 -12.72
CA PHE A 147 -13.16 -21.02 -13.12
C PHE A 147 -12.82 -20.64 -14.56
N ALA A 148 -13.79 -20.02 -15.24
CA ALA A 148 -13.57 -19.43 -16.56
C ALA A 148 -12.68 -18.18 -16.45
N PRO A 149 -12.00 -17.74 -17.53
CA PRO A 149 -11.11 -16.57 -17.49
C PRO A 149 -11.79 -15.30 -16.94
N GLU A 150 -13.05 -15.06 -17.30
CA GLU A 150 -13.81 -13.88 -16.85
C GLU A 150 -14.18 -13.98 -15.35
N GLU A 151 -14.45 -15.20 -14.87
CA GLU A 151 -14.68 -15.46 -13.44
C GLU A 151 -13.39 -15.31 -12.64
N ILE A 152 -12.25 -15.72 -13.21
CA ILE A 152 -10.94 -15.53 -12.58
C ILE A 152 -10.63 -14.05 -12.44
N GLU A 153 -10.80 -13.29 -13.52
CA GLU A 153 -10.55 -11.85 -13.51
C GLU A 153 -11.46 -11.13 -12.51
N GLY A 154 -12.76 -11.40 -12.53
CA GLY A 154 -13.71 -10.74 -11.63
C GLY A 154 -13.53 -11.12 -10.15
N LEU A 155 -13.27 -12.39 -9.84
CA LEU A 155 -13.23 -12.87 -8.46
C LEU A 155 -11.83 -12.74 -7.82
N PHE A 156 -10.77 -12.92 -8.61
CA PHE A 156 -9.40 -13.04 -8.11
C PHE A 156 -8.40 -12.08 -8.78
N GLY A 157 -8.81 -11.32 -9.80
CA GLY A 157 -7.89 -10.48 -10.59
C GLY A 157 -7.06 -9.52 -9.73
N ASP A 158 -7.68 -8.91 -8.72
CA ASP A 158 -6.99 -8.00 -7.79
C ASP A 158 -5.95 -8.72 -6.93
N GLU A 159 -6.28 -9.88 -6.36
CA GLU A 159 -5.33 -10.72 -5.60
C GLU A 159 -4.16 -11.14 -6.50
N ILE A 160 -4.46 -11.60 -7.72
CA ILE A 160 -3.46 -12.07 -8.68
C ILE A 160 -2.49 -10.94 -9.06
N ARG A 161 -3.00 -9.73 -9.34
CA ARG A 161 -2.16 -8.55 -9.61
C ARG A 161 -1.27 -8.18 -8.43
N GLN A 162 -1.78 -8.29 -7.21
CA GLN A 162 -1.01 -8.00 -6.00
C GLN A 162 0.10 -9.03 -5.77
N ASP A 163 -0.19 -10.32 -5.91
CA ASP A 163 0.80 -11.41 -5.81
C ASP A 163 1.91 -11.23 -6.86
N ALA A 164 1.54 -10.95 -8.11
CA ALA A 164 2.48 -10.68 -9.20
C ALA A 164 3.35 -9.46 -8.90
N LEU A 165 2.77 -8.36 -8.43
CA LEU A 165 3.51 -7.15 -8.08
C LEU A 165 4.52 -7.39 -6.97
N MET A 166 4.16 -8.18 -5.96
CA MET A 166 5.08 -8.52 -4.87
C MET A 166 6.26 -9.35 -5.39
N ALA A 167 5.99 -10.36 -6.22
CA ALA A 167 7.05 -11.18 -6.82
C ALA A 167 8.00 -10.34 -7.68
N ASP A 168 7.46 -9.45 -8.53
CA ASP A 168 8.23 -8.52 -9.34
C ASP A 168 9.12 -7.61 -8.47
N LYS A 169 8.56 -7.03 -7.40
CA LYS A 169 9.33 -6.18 -6.47
C LYS A 169 10.48 -6.94 -5.81
N MET A 170 10.26 -8.20 -5.41
CA MET A 170 11.32 -9.03 -4.85
C MET A 170 12.43 -9.32 -5.88
N ALA A 171 12.04 -9.64 -7.12
CA ALA A 171 12.99 -9.88 -8.21
C ALA A 171 13.83 -8.63 -8.51
N ILE A 172 13.18 -7.46 -8.65
CA ILE A 172 13.82 -6.15 -8.88
C ILE A 172 14.77 -5.78 -7.74
N ALA A 173 14.38 -6.06 -6.48
CA ALA A 173 15.22 -5.77 -5.32
C ALA A 173 16.50 -6.62 -5.29
N ARG A 174 16.45 -7.86 -5.79
CA ARG A 174 17.57 -8.80 -5.80
C ARG A 174 18.43 -8.74 -7.06
N ASP A 175 18.00 -8.02 -8.08
CA ASP A 175 18.79 -7.87 -9.30
C ASP A 175 20.04 -7.02 -9.03
N ALA A 176 21.19 -7.70 -9.06
CA ALA A 176 22.51 -7.12 -8.87
C ALA A 176 22.98 -6.28 -10.07
N ASN A 177 22.31 -6.40 -11.23
CA ASN A 177 22.64 -5.64 -12.42
C ASN A 177 21.98 -4.26 -12.45
N LEU A 178 21.01 -3.99 -11.55
CA LEU A 178 20.31 -2.71 -11.49
C LEU A 178 21.00 -1.74 -10.53
N THR A 179 21.31 -0.55 -11.04
CA THR A 179 21.64 0.60 -10.19
C THR A 179 20.43 1.02 -9.35
N PRO A 180 20.61 1.81 -8.27
CA PRO A 180 19.48 2.30 -7.48
C PRO A 180 18.41 3.03 -8.31
N GLY A 181 18.81 3.87 -9.27
CA GLY A 181 17.87 4.58 -10.16
C GLY A 181 17.15 3.66 -11.14
N GLU A 182 17.84 2.66 -11.70
CA GLU A 182 17.21 1.66 -12.59
C GLU A 182 16.23 0.77 -11.82
N ARG A 183 16.54 0.44 -10.56
CA ARG A 183 15.68 -0.33 -9.67
C ARG A 183 14.38 0.41 -9.37
N GLU A 184 14.46 1.70 -9.07
CA GLU A 184 13.28 2.55 -8.86
C GLU A 184 12.42 2.66 -10.12
N ALA A 185 13.06 2.88 -11.28
CA ALA A 185 12.35 2.92 -12.56
C ALA A 185 11.69 1.57 -12.91
N ALA A 186 12.33 0.45 -12.61
CA ALA A 186 11.77 -0.89 -12.81
C ALA A 186 10.56 -1.14 -11.90
N ALA A 187 10.65 -0.77 -10.62
CA ALA A 187 9.54 -0.90 -9.67
C ALA A 187 8.31 -0.09 -10.13
N LYS A 188 8.53 1.14 -10.60
CA LYS A 188 7.46 1.98 -11.14
C LYS A 188 6.79 1.37 -12.37
N ARG A 189 7.57 0.82 -13.31
CA ARG A 189 7.02 0.15 -14.50
C ARG A 189 6.20 -1.09 -14.15
N SER A 190 6.63 -1.87 -13.16
CA SER A 190 5.86 -3.03 -12.68
C SER A 190 4.52 -2.60 -12.09
N GLU A 191 4.50 -1.55 -11.27
CA GLU A 191 3.23 -1.00 -10.75
C GLU A 191 2.31 -0.47 -11.86
N GLU A 192 2.86 0.22 -12.87
CA GLU A 192 2.08 0.73 -14.01
C GLU A 192 1.51 -0.38 -14.88
N ALA A 193 2.23 -1.50 -15.03
CA ALA A 193 1.80 -2.64 -15.83
C ALA A 193 0.75 -3.49 -15.12
N LEU A 194 0.86 -3.65 -13.79
CA LEU A 194 0.03 -4.58 -13.04
C LEU A 194 -1.17 -3.92 -12.36
N LEU A 195 -1.11 -2.66 -11.95
CA LEU A 195 -2.16 -2.03 -11.16
C LEU A 195 -3.02 -1.05 -11.97
N THR A 196 -4.32 -1.03 -11.66
CA THR A 196 -5.23 -0.03 -12.23
C THR A 196 -4.86 1.39 -11.75
N PRO A 197 -5.28 2.45 -12.47
CA PRO A 197 -5.09 3.82 -12.02
C PRO A 197 -5.64 4.09 -10.61
N GLU A 198 -6.78 3.49 -10.27
CA GLU A 198 -7.41 3.61 -8.95
C GLU A 198 -6.59 2.93 -7.86
N GLN A 199 -6.11 1.69 -8.11
CA GLN A 199 -5.25 0.98 -7.17
C GLN A 199 -3.93 1.73 -6.91
N ARG A 200 -3.36 2.37 -7.95
CA ARG A 200 -2.18 3.21 -7.81
C ARG A 200 -2.47 4.48 -7.01
N GLU A 201 -3.63 5.09 -7.19
CA GLU A 201 -4.02 6.27 -6.40
C GLU A 201 -4.23 5.94 -4.92
N GLN A 202 -4.94 4.84 -4.63
CA GLN A 202 -5.11 4.38 -3.25
C GLN A 202 -3.75 4.15 -2.58
N ARG A 203 -2.80 3.52 -3.29
CA ARG A 203 -1.43 3.33 -2.80
C ARG A 203 -0.70 4.64 -2.54
N ARG A 204 -0.78 5.61 -3.46
CA ARG A 204 -0.17 6.94 -3.28
C ARG A 204 -0.65 7.61 -1.99
N ALA A 205 -1.92 7.47 -1.65
CA ALA A 205 -2.45 8.03 -0.39
C ALA A 205 -1.77 7.44 0.85
N PHE A 206 -1.42 6.15 0.84
CA PHE A 206 -0.71 5.50 1.94
C PHE A 206 0.79 5.80 1.98
N THR A 207 1.43 6.09 0.83
CA THR A 207 2.88 6.34 0.75
C THR A 207 3.25 7.81 0.72
N ALA A 208 2.29 8.73 0.62
CA ALA A 208 2.51 10.16 0.41
C ALA A 208 3.54 10.77 1.38
N GLN A 209 3.44 10.47 2.68
CA GLN A 209 4.38 11.00 3.67
C GLN A 209 5.80 10.48 3.46
N VAL A 210 5.96 9.19 3.15
CA VAL A 210 7.26 8.58 2.88
C VAL A 210 7.88 9.16 1.61
N ASP A 211 7.04 9.40 0.59
CA ASP A 211 7.48 9.96 -0.69
C ASP A 211 7.92 11.42 -0.54
N VAL A 212 7.19 12.23 0.24
CA VAL A 212 7.59 13.60 0.60
C VAL A 212 8.92 13.61 1.36
N GLN A 213 9.11 12.71 2.33
CA GLN A 213 10.37 12.63 3.07
C GLN A 213 11.53 12.24 2.15
N ARG A 214 11.34 11.23 1.29
CA ARG A 214 12.37 10.81 0.32
C ARG A 214 12.74 11.94 -0.64
N GLN A 215 11.75 12.69 -1.13
CA GLN A 215 12.00 13.85 -1.99
C GLN A 215 12.79 14.92 -1.25
N THR A 216 12.46 15.17 0.03
CA THR A 216 13.16 16.13 0.88
C THR A 216 14.63 15.72 1.09
N ASP A 217 14.90 14.46 1.42
CA ASP A 217 16.26 13.95 1.59
C ASP A 217 17.07 14.05 0.28
N ALA A 218 16.44 13.78 -0.86
CA ALA A 218 17.08 13.92 -2.17
C ALA A 218 17.37 15.39 -2.53
N MET A 219 16.52 16.33 -2.11
CA MET A 219 16.73 17.77 -2.25
C MET A 219 17.88 18.23 -1.36
N ASP A 220 17.94 17.74 -0.12
CA ASP A 220 19.02 18.03 0.83
C ASP A 220 20.37 17.53 0.31
N ALA A 221 20.43 16.29 -0.18
CA ALA A 221 21.65 15.66 -0.66
C ALA A 221 22.29 16.43 -1.83
N ARG A 222 21.48 17.08 -2.68
CA ARG A 222 21.96 17.90 -3.80
C ARG A 222 22.02 19.39 -3.50
N GLY A 223 21.65 19.82 -2.29
CA GLY A 223 21.64 21.23 -1.90
C GLY A 223 20.63 22.09 -2.69
N ALA A 224 19.45 21.54 -3.00
CA ALA A 224 18.43 22.25 -3.79
C ALA A 224 18.00 23.56 -3.10
N SER A 225 17.88 24.63 -3.88
CA SER A 225 17.39 25.93 -3.42
C SER A 225 15.91 25.88 -3.07
N ALA A 226 15.44 26.84 -2.25
CA ALA A 226 14.02 26.93 -1.89
C ALA A 226 13.10 27.07 -3.12
N GLN A 227 13.57 27.78 -4.17
CA GLN A 227 12.83 27.93 -5.42
C GLN A 227 12.71 26.61 -6.18
N GLU A 228 13.80 25.85 -6.29
CA GLU A 228 13.79 24.52 -6.93
C GLU A 228 12.90 23.55 -6.16
N ARG A 229 13.02 23.51 -4.82
CA ARG A 229 12.15 22.70 -3.95
C ARG A 229 10.68 23.02 -4.22
N PHE A 230 10.32 24.30 -4.25
CA PHE A 230 8.96 24.76 -4.47
C PHE A 230 8.43 24.37 -5.86
N ALA A 231 9.24 24.56 -6.92
CA ALA A 231 8.85 24.23 -8.29
C ALA A 231 8.62 22.72 -8.48
N GLU A 232 9.53 21.89 -7.96
CA GLU A 232 9.41 20.43 -8.05
C GLU A 232 8.21 19.91 -7.25
N ARG A 233 8.01 20.38 -6.01
CA ARG A 233 6.85 20.00 -5.18
C ARG A 233 5.53 20.50 -5.77
N SER A 234 5.51 21.67 -6.40
CA SER A 234 4.31 22.18 -7.07
C SER A 234 3.89 21.29 -8.23
N THR A 235 4.86 20.73 -8.95
CA THR A 235 4.62 19.78 -10.04
C THR A 235 4.14 18.43 -9.50
N ALA A 236 4.72 17.95 -8.40
CA ALA A 236 4.42 16.63 -7.85
C ALA A 236 3.11 16.57 -7.03
N TYR A 237 2.82 17.61 -6.25
CA TYR A 237 1.75 17.61 -5.23
C TYR A 237 0.78 18.78 -5.35
N GLY A 238 0.99 19.69 -6.31
CA GLY A 238 0.21 20.91 -6.46
C GLY A 238 0.70 22.07 -5.60
N TYR A 239 0.23 23.26 -5.94
CA TYR A 239 0.69 24.53 -5.39
C TYR A 239 0.51 24.65 -3.87
N GLU A 240 -0.67 24.32 -3.35
CA GLU A 240 -0.97 24.44 -1.91
C GLU A 240 -0.08 23.51 -1.08
N ALA A 241 0.10 22.26 -1.51
CA ALA A 241 1.00 21.32 -0.84
C ALA A 241 2.44 21.83 -0.86
N ALA A 242 2.91 22.35 -2.00
CA ALA A 242 4.24 22.93 -2.11
C ALA A 242 4.46 24.12 -1.17
N ARG A 243 3.45 24.98 -1.01
CA ARG A 243 3.48 26.11 -0.07
C ARG A 243 3.59 25.64 1.39
N GLN A 244 2.79 24.64 1.79
CA GLN A 244 2.85 24.09 3.14
C GLN A 244 4.20 23.42 3.41
N LEU A 245 4.74 22.68 2.44
CA LEU A 245 6.05 22.06 2.56
C LEU A 245 7.19 23.10 2.61
N ALA A 246 7.07 24.22 1.89
CA ALA A 246 8.04 25.31 1.98
C ALA A 246 8.01 26.01 3.35
N ALA A 247 6.83 26.17 3.96
CA ALA A 247 6.71 26.67 5.33
C ALA A 247 7.37 25.69 6.32
N LEU A 248 7.13 24.39 6.16
CA LEU A 248 7.78 23.35 6.97
C LEU A 248 9.31 23.36 6.83
N ASP A 249 9.84 23.55 5.62
CA ASP A 249 11.29 23.69 5.42
C ASP A 249 11.86 24.89 6.19
N GLN A 250 11.15 26.02 6.19
CA GLN A 250 11.56 27.23 6.91
C GLN A 250 11.53 27.03 8.43
N GLU A 251 10.49 26.39 8.95
CA GLU A 251 10.39 26.03 10.37
C GLU A 251 11.51 25.07 10.78
N ASN A 252 11.83 24.09 9.95
CA ASN A 252 12.94 23.17 10.17
C ASN A 252 14.30 23.88 10.15
N GLN A 253 14.50 24.84 9.26
CA GLN A 253 15.73 25.64 9.21
C GLN A 253 15.90 26.53 10.44
N ASP A 254 14.84 27.23 10.87
CA ASP A 254 14.85 28.03 12.10
C ASP A 254 15.17 27.16 13.31
N TRP A 255 14.47 26.04 13.44
CA TRP A 255 14.71 25.04 14.48
C TRP A 255 16.16 24.57 14.51
N ASN A 256 16.71 24.16 13.36
CA ASN A 256 18.08 23.70 13.26
C ASN A 256 19.08 24.81 13.60
N SER A 257 18.86 26.05 13.14
CA SER A 257 19.69 27.21 13.51
C SER A 257 19.72 27.45 15.03
N ARG A 258 18.55 27.37 15.69
CA ARG A 258 18.45 27.48 17.15
C ARG A 258 19.15 26.33 17.86
N LEU A 259 19.04 25.11 17.34
CA LEU A 259 19.80 23.97 17.84
C LEU A 259 21.31 24.14 17.68
N ASP A 260 21.77 24.72 16.57
CA ASP A 260 23.19 25.04 16.33
C ASP A 260 23.71 26.06 17.32
N GLN A 261 22.94 27.14 17.54
CA GLN A 261 23.27 28.17 18.53
C GLN A 261 23.36 27.57 19.93
N TYR A 262 22.40 26.71 20.29
CA TYR A 262 22.37 26.05 21.59
C TYR A 262 23.54 25.06 21.78
N ALA A 263 23.79 24.19 20.80
CA ALA A 263 24.80 23.15 20.89
C ALA A 263 26.24 23.69 20.92
N ASN A 264 26.47 24.84 20.27
CA ASN A 264 27.80 25.49 20.23
C ASN A 264 28.03 26.47 21.39
N ALA A 265 27.03 26.73 22.24
CA ALA A 265 27.17 27.64 23.37
C ALA A 265 27.95 27.02 24.53
N PRO A 266 28.72 27.82 25.30
CA PRO A 266 29.37 27.36 26.53
C PRO A 266 28.35 26.81 27.55
N PRO A 267 28.71 25.81 28.38
CA PRO A 267 27.80 25.22 29.36
C PRO A 267 27.08 26.24 30.25
N ASP A 268 27.78 27.30 30.66
CA ASP A 268 27.27 28.35 31.53
C ASP A 268 26.15 29.19 30.87
N GLN A 269 26.12 29.24 29.52
CA GLN A 269 25.12 30.00 28.74
C GLN A 269 23.97 29.11 28.23
N GLN A 270 24.14 27.79 28.21
CA GLN A 270 23.13 26.87 27.70
C GLN A 270 21.83 26.94 28.50
N ALA A 271 21.89 27.07 29.83
CA ALA A 271 20.67 27.17 30.64
C ALA A 271 19.79 28.36 30.22
N GLN A 272 20.42 29.52 29.97
CA GLN A 272 19.74 30.74 29.54
C GLN A 272 19.23 30.63 28.09
N LEU A 273 20.02 30.10 27.17
CA LEU A 273 19.62 29.90 25.77
C LEU A 273 18.50 28.87 25.64
N ARG A 274 18.48 27.84 26.49
CA ARG A 274 17.38 26.88 26.55
C ARG A 274 16.05 27.58 26.87
N GLU A 275 16.11 28.58 27.74
CA GLU A 275 14.92 29.31 28.15
C GLU A 275 14.44 30.34 27.12
N SER A 276 15.38 31.01 26.45
CA SER A 276 15.06 32.06 25.47
C SER A 276 14.75 31.52 24.07
N LEU A 277 15.46 30.48 23.62
CA LEU A 277 15.34 29.96 22.27
C LEU A 277 14.26 28.88 22.13
N PHE A 278 13.78 28.27 23.21
CA PHE A 278 12.87 27.12 23.11
C PHE A 278 11.66 27.27 24.04
N ASN A 279 10.48 27.02 23.48
CA ASN A 279 9.25 26.95 24.27
C ASN A 279 9.15 25.64 25.07
N GLU A 280 8.15 25.53 25.94
CA GLU A 280 8.00 24.39 26.85
C GLU A 280 7.88 23.04 26.13
N ARG A 281 7.11 22.98 25.03
CA ARG A 281 6.96 21.75 24.22
C ARG A 281 8.26 21.38 23.51
N GLU A 282 8.98 22.38 23.01
CA GLU A 282 10.25 22.19 22.32
C GLU A 282 11.38 21.69 23.24
N ARG A 283 11.37 22.11 24.51
CA ARG A 283 12.34 21.63 25.51
C ARG A 283 12.22 20.13 25.76
N LEU A 284 11.02 19.55 25.63
CA LEU A 284 10.79 18.10 25.78
C LEU A 284 11.47 17.28 24.68
N ARG A 285 11.59 17.83 23.46
CA ARG A 285 12.22 17.17 22.31
C ARG A 285 13.70 17.50 22.11
N LEU A 286 14.24 18.43 22.89
CA LEU A 286 15.61 18.95 22.72
C LEU A 286 16.68 17.86 22.86
N SER A 287 16.57 17.01 23.89
CA SER A 287 17.51 15.91 24.11
C SER A 287 17.51 14.90 22.97
N GLY A 288 16.33 14.50 22.49
CA GLY A 288 16.18 13.60 21.36
C GLY A 288 16.74 14.19 20.06
N ALA A 289 16.48 15.47 19.79
CA ALA A 289 17.01 16.16 18.61
C ALA A 289 18.54 16.23 18.62
N LEU A 290 19.16 16.51 19.76
CA LEU A 290 20.63 16.53 19.90
C LEU A 290 21.23 15.12 19.77
N ALA A 291 20.58 14.09 20.32
CA ALA A 291 21.01 12.71 20.17
C ALA A 291 21.00 12.26 18.70
N LEU A 292 19.91 12.52 17.97
CA LEU A 292 19.81 12.24 16.54
C LEU A 292 20.88 12.95 15.73
N ARG A 293 21.22 14.19 16.10
CA ARG A 293 22.29 14.95 15.44
C ARG A 293 23.67 14.35 15.70
N SER A 294 23.95 13.94 16.93
CA SER A 294 25.23 13.30 17.27
C SER A 294 25.42 11.93 16.60
N ALA A 295 24.32 11.26 16.22
CA ALA A 295 24.33 9.99 15.50
C ALA A 295 24.46 10.14 13.97
N ARG A 296 24.28 11.36 13.42
CA ARG A 296 24.33 11.59 11.97
C ARG A 296 25.80 11.76 11.53
N PRO A 297 26.34 10.93 10.62
CA PRO A 297 27.73 11.06 10.18
C PRO A 297 27.93 12.40 9.46
N VAL A 298 28.97 13.15 9.87
CA VAL A 298 29.39 14.38 9.19
C VAL A 298 29.87 14.02 7.79
N PRO A 299 29.33 14.62 6.70
CA PRO A 299 29.88 14.43 5.37
C PRO A 299 31.31 14.97 5.36
N THR A 300 32.28 14.09 5.17
CA THR A 300 33.68 14.48 5.05
C THR A 300 33.81 15.30 3.77
N ALA A 301 34.13 16.59 3.89
CA ALA A 301 34.47 17.43 2.75
C ALA A 301 35.76 16.89 2.11
N ALA A 302 35.61 15.99 1.14
CA ALA A 302 36.72 15.47 0.37
C ALA A 302 37.25 16.57 -0.58
N GLY A 303 38.49 16.99 -0.33
CA GLY A 303 39.43 17.36 -1.40
C GLY A 303 39.37 18.80 -1.93
N ARG A 304 39.65 19.81 -1.11
CA ARG A 304 40.35 21.00 -1.60
C ARG A 304 41.84 20.85 -1.34
N THR A 305 42.57 20.40 -2.36
CA THR A 305 44.03 20.41 -2.42
C THR A 305 44.54 21.86 -2.30
N PRO A 306 45.52 22.15 -1.43
CA PRO A 306 46.11 23.48 -1.32
C PRO A 306 46.98 23.78 -2.54
N GLY A 307 46.93 25.06 -2.96
CA GLY A 307 47.43 25.57 -4.22
C GLY A 307 48.92 25.37 -4.50
N ARG A 308 49.24 25.36 -5.79
CA ARG A 308 50.59 25.47 -6.33
C ARG A 308 50.77 26.90 -6.83
N SER A 309 51.67 27.65 -6.19
CA SER A 309 52.09 28.99 -6.62
C SER A 309 52.81 28.96 -7.98
N PRO A 310 52.76 30.05 -8.76
CA PRO A 310 53.45 30.14 -10.05
C PRO A 310 54.92 30.48 -9.87
N SER A 311 55.76 29.93 -10.74
CA SER A 311 57.10 30.42 -11.09
C SER A 311 57.29 30.27 -12.59
#